data_AF-A0A2L0F0G4-F1
#
_entry.id   AF-A0A2L0F0G4-F1
#
_cell.length_a   1.000
_cell.length_b   1.000
_cell.length_c   1.000
_cell.angle_alpha   90.00
_cell.angle_beta   90.00
_cell.angle_gamma   90.00
#
_symmetry.space_group_name_H-M   'P 1'
#
loop_
_entity.id
_entity.type
_entity.pdbx_description
1 polymer ?
#
loop_
_entity_poly.entity_id
_entity_poly.type
_entity_poly.pdbx_seq_one_letter_code
_entity_poly.pdbx_strand_id
1 'polypeptide(L)'
;MLADAGTELCVSAISAFEIAIKHRKGKLALPLAARDWLRDALQTYAIRELPVTSEIAALAPDVAVSHADPCDRIIIATAQVYSISVVTSDHLIAECADINVLW
;
A
#
# COMPACT_ATOMS: atom_id res chain seq x y z
N MET A 1 -9.55 -11.96 11.37
CA MET A 1 -9.24 -12.20 9.94
C MET A 1 -7.80 -11.80 9.59
N LEU A 2 -7.21 -10.75 10.17
CA LEU A 2 -5.79 -10.35 9.91
C LEU A 2 -4.72 -11.15 10.67
N ALA A 3 -5.11 -12.11 11.51
CA ALA A 3 -4.22 -12.87 12.40
C ALA A 3 -4.51 -14.37 12.38
N ASP A 4 -5.03 -14.89 11.27
CA ASP A 4 -5.18 -16.33 11.10
C ASP A 4 -3.83 -16.94 10.70
N ALA A 5 -3.56 -18.16 11.15
CA ALA A 5 -2.28 -18.84 10.93
C ALA A 5 -2.15 -19.26 9.44
N GLY A 6 -1.78 -18.31 8.59
CA GLY A 6 -1.66 -18.51 7.14
C GLY A 6 -1.70 -17.22 6.31
N THR A 7 -2.09 -16.08 6.89
CA THR A 7 -2.15 -14.80 6.17
C THR A 7 -0.83 -14.04 6.32
N GLU A 8 -0.12 -13.81 5.20
CA GLU A 8 1.04 -12.92 5.16
C GLU A 8 0.57 -11.46 4.99
N LEU A 9 1.05 -10.56 5.85
CA LEU A 9 0.80 -9.13 5.70
C LEU A 9 1.87 -8.52 4.79
N CYS A 10 1.43 -7.80 3.76
CA CYS A 10 2.29 -7.14 2.81
C CYS A 10 1.98 -5.64 2.75
N VAL A 11 2.99 -4.84 2.41
CA VAL A 11 2.82 -3.41 2.10
C VAL A 11 3.61 -3.04 0.86
N SER A 12 3.02 -2.27 -0.05
CA SER A 12 3.75 -1.74 -1.21
C SER A 12 4.72 -0.64 -0.76
N ALA A 13 5.94 -0.63 -1.30
CA ALA A 13 6.95 0.40 -1.00
C ALA A 13 6.47 1.82 -1.37
N ILE A 14 5.45 1.97 -2.22
CA ILE A 14 4.85 3.29 -2.49
C ILE A 14 4.18 3.89 -1.24
N SER A 15 3.65 3.05 -0.34
CA SER A 15 3.05 3.51 0.91
C SER A 15 4.10 4.14 1.82
N ALA A 16 5.34 3.65 1.80
CA ALA A 16 6.46 4.27 2.52
C ALA A 16 6.74 5.70 2.03
N PHE A 17 6.72 5.92 0.71
CA PHE A 17 6.83 7.25 0.11
C PHE A 17 5.69 8.16 0.55
N GLU A 18 4.45 7.66 0.50
CA GLU A 18 3.27 8.43 0.89
C GLU A 18 3.31 8.84 2.38
N ILE A 19 3.67 7.90 3.26
CA ILE A 19 3.86 8.12 4.70
C ILE A 19 4.93 9.21 4.93
N ALA A 20 6.08 9.10 4.28
CA ALA A 20 7.17 10.07 4.43
C ALA A 20 6.75 11.48 3.95
N ILE A 21 6.02 11.58 2.83
CA ILE A 21 5.50 12.85 2.32
C ILE A 21 4.46 13.45 3.26
N LYS A 22 3.51 12.65 3.75
CA LYS A 22 2.49 13.10 4.71
C LYS A 22 3.13 13.58 6.02
N HIS A 23 4.12 12.85 6.52
CA HIS A 23 4.86 13.25 7.71
C HIS A 23 5.62 14.56 7.51
N ARG A 24 6.37 14.68 6.40
CA ARG A 24 7.10 15.92 6.06
C ARG A 24 6.18 17.13 5.92
N LYS A 25 4.96 16.94 5.41
CA LYS A 25 3.94 17.99 5.28
C LYS A 25 3.17 18.28 6.59
N GLY A 26 3.50 17.61 7.69
CA GLY A 26 2.79 17.75 8.97
C GLY A 26 1.38 17.17 8.99
N LYS A 27 0.99 16.38 7.96
CA LYS A 27 -0.32 15.74 7.86
C LYS A 27 -0.39 14.40 8.58
N LEU A 28 0.76 13.85 8.98
CA LEU A 28 0.87 12.61 9.73
C LEU A 28 1.89 12.80 10.86
N ALA A 29 1.42 12.78 12.10
CA ALA A 29 2.29 12.79 13.27
C ALA A 29 2.87 11.38 13.49
N LEU A 30 4.20 11.28 13.48
CA LEU A 30 4.91 10.05 13.81
C LEU A 30 5.79 10.32 15.03
N PRO A 31 6.00 9.32 15.91
CA PRO A 31 6.84 9.46 17.10
C PRO A 31 8.33 9.56 16.77
N LEU A 32 8.72 9.22 15.54
CA LEU A 32 10.09 9.17 15.02
C LEU A 32 10.10 9.68 13.57
N ALA A 33 11.29 9.85 13.00
CA ALA A 33 11.45 10.10 11.57
C ALA A 33 10.79 8.97 10.76
N ALA A 34 10.11 9.31 9.66
CA ALA A 34 9.33 8.35 8.87
C ALA A 34 10.12 7.09 8.46
N ARG A 35 11.40 7.24 8.09
CA ARG A 35 12.28 6.11 7.73
C ARG A 35 12.45 5.13 8.89
N ASP A 36 12.73 5.62 10.09
CA ASP A 36 12.94 4.77 11.27
C ASP A 36 11.62 4.14 11.71
N TRP A 37 10.54 4.93 11.72
CA TRP A 37 9.21 4.43 12.04
C TRP A 37 8.77 3.29 11.11
N LEU A 38 9.00 3.43 9.80
CA LEU A 38 8.69 2.39 8.81
C LEU A 38 9.47 1.11 9.05
N ARG A 39 10.80 1.21 9.26
CA ARG A 39 11.65 0.06 9.57
C ARG A 39 11.12 -0.69 10.80
N ASP A 40 10.84 0.05 11.87
CA ASP A 40 10.42 -0.54 13.13
C ASP A 40 9.01 -1.17 13.00
N ALA A 41 8.10 -0.53 12.25
CA ALA A 41 6.77 -1.07 11.97
C ALA A 41 6.82 -2.38 11.17
N LEU A 42 7.60 -2.43 10.08
CA LEU A 42 7.76 -3.63 9.26
C LEU A 42 8.27 -4.81 10.09
N GLN A 43 9.26 -4.57 10.95
CA GLN A 43 9.83 -5.60 11.83
C GLN A 43 8.85 -6.04 12.92
N THR A 44 8.22 -5.08 13.61
CA THR A 44 7.33 -5.36 14.75
C THR A 44 6.11 -6.18 14.36
N TYR A 45 5.54 -5.87 13.18
CA TYR A 45 4.32 -6.51 12.70
C TYR A 45 4.58 -7.63 11.68
N ALA A 46 5.84 -8.00 11.46
CA ALA A 46 6.26 -8.99 10.46
C ALA A 46 5.64 -8.72 9.07
N ILE A 47 5.58 -7.44 8.67
CA ILE A 47 5.02 -7.03 7.39
C ILE A 47 6.11 -7.15 6.33
N ARG A 48 5.80 -7.85 5.25
CA ARG A 48 6.66 -7.94 4.08
C ARG A 48 6.49 -6.71 3.20
N GLU A 49 7.58 -5.99 2.94
CA GLU A 49 7.57 -4.92 1.95
C GLU A 49 7.66 -5.48 0.53
N LEU A 50 6.79 -5.01 -0.36
CA LEU A 50 6.75 -5.35 -1.78
C LEU A 50 7.35 -4.19 -2.60
N PRO A 51 8.35 -4.44 -3.47
CA PRO A 51 8.97 -3.40 -4.26
C PRO A 51 8.03 -2.87 -5.34
N VAL A 52 8.15 -1.58 -5.66
CA VAL A 52 7.57 -1.00 -6.88
C VAL A 52 8.53 -1.28 -8.03
N THR A 53 8.23 -2.31 -8.81
CA THR A 53 9.00 -2.68 -10.01
C THR A 53 8.60 -1.82 -11.21
N SER A 54 9.38 -1.87 -12.30
CA SER A 54 9.02 -1.20 -13.55
C SER A 54 7.72 -1.72 -14.15
N GLU A 55 7.42 -3.01 -13.98
CA GLU A 55 6.15 -3.63 -14.39
C GLU A 55 4.97 -3.01 -13.65
N ILE A 56 5.05 -2.93 -12.33
CA ILE A 56 4.00 -2.31 -11.49
C ILE A 56 3.83 -0.83 -11.85
N ALA A 57 4.94 -0.10 -12.01
CA ALA A 57 4.91 1.31 -12.37
C ALA A 57 4.31 1.56 -13.77
N ALA A 58 4.56 0.66 -14.73
CA ALA A 58 4.00 0.75 -16.07
C ALA A 58 2.53 0.34 -16.15
N LEU A 59 2.07 -0.56 -15.27
CA LEU A 59 0.67 -0.99 -15.18
C LEU A 59 -0.23 0.03 -14.47
N ALA A 60 0.29 0.75 -13.49
CA ALA A 60 -0.48 1.69 -12.66
C ALA A 60 -1.33 2.74 -13.44
N PRO A 61 -0.87 3.33 -14.56
CA PRO A 61 -1.69 4.24 -15.36
C PRO A 61 -2.95 3.60 -15.96
N ASP A 62 -2.90 2.29 -16.25
CA ASP A 62 -3.99 1.55 -16.90
C ASP A 62 -5.06 1.07 -15.92
N VAL A 63 -4.81 1.18 -14.60
CA VAL A 63 -5.77 0.82 -13.56
C VAL A 63 -7.05 1.67 -13.67
N ALA A 64 -8.19 1.00 -13.78
CA ALA A 64 -9.51 1.64 -13.88
C ALA A 64 -10.04 2.04 -12.48
N VAL A 65 -9.63 3.21 -12.01
CA VAL A 65 -10.16 3.85 -10.80
C VAL A 65 -10.73 5.23 -11.10
N SER A 66 -11.73 5.62 -10.31
CA SER A 66 -12.46 6.90 -10.46
C SER A 66 -11.63 8.14 -10.10
N HIS A 67 -10.48 7.96 -9.44
CA HIS A 67 -9.58 9.04 -9.00
C HIS A 67 -8.21 9.01 -9.70
N ALA A 68 -7.49 10.12 -9.55
CA ALA A 68 -6.21 10.38 -10.22
C ALA A 68 -5.00 10.25 -9.27
N ASP A 69 -5.14 9.63 -8.09
CA ASP A 69 -4.01 9.52 -7.16
C ASP A 69 -2.98 8.48 -7.66
N PRO A 70 -1.71 8.88 -7.88
CA PRO A 70 -0.70 7.97 -8.42
C PRO A 70 -0.24 6.92 -7.40
N CYS A 71 -0.29 7.19 -6.09
CA CYS A 71 0.12 6.22 -5.08
C CYS A 71 -0.89 5.08 -4.99
N ASP A 72 -2.18 5.41 -5.00
CA ASP A 72 -3.26 4.40 -4.95
C ASP A 72 -3.24 3.50 -6.19
N ARG A 73 -3.01 4.09 -7.38
CA ARG A 73 -2.85 3.31 -8.62
C ARG A 73 -1.70 2.31 -8.55
N ILE A 74 -0.58 2.71 -7.95
CA ILE A 74 0.57 1.81 -7.73
C ILE A 74 0.23 0.73 -6.70
N ILE A 75 -0.53 1.05 -5.64
CA ILE A 75 -1.02 0.04 -4.68
C ILE A 75 -1.87 -1.01 -5.39
N ILE A 76 -2.82 -0.58 -6.23
CA ILE A 76 -3.72 -1.48 -6.96
C ILE A 76 -2.95 -2.31 -7.98
N ALA A 77 -2.06 -1.71 -8.77
CA ALA A 77 -1.19 -2.44 -9.69
C ALA A 77 -0.27 -3.43 -8.96
N THR A 78 0.23 -3.08 -7.76
CA THR A 78 0.99 -4.01 -6.91
C THR A 78 0.11 -5.21 -6.56
N ALA A 79 -1.13 -4.98 -6.12
CA ALA A 79 -2.05 -6.05 -5.76
C ALA A 79 -2.38 -6.98 -6.94
N GLN A 80 -2.56 -6.41 -8.15
CA GLN A 80 -2.76 -7.18 -9.38
C GLN A 80 -1.55 -8.05 -9.73
N VAL A 81 -0.35 -7.48 -9.76
CA VAL A 81 0.90 -8.20 -10.12
C VAL A 81 1.19 -9.33 -9.13
N TYR A 82 1.00 -9.10 -7.83
CA TYR A 82 1.21 -10.13 -6.81
C TYR A 82 -0.01 -11.04 -6.59
N SER A 83 -1.14 -10.78 -7.25
CA SER A 83 -2.41 -11.51 -7.08
C SER A 83 -2.84 -11.59 -5.60
N ILE A 84 -2.75 -10.46 -4.88
CA ILE A 84 -3.10 -10.35 -3.46
C ILE A 84 -4.31 -9.45 -3.23
N SER A 85 -4.94 -9.57 -2.06
CA SER A 85 -6.04 -8.68 -1.68
C SER A 85 -5.52 -7.39 -1.04
N VAL A 86 -6.26 -6.30 -1.21
CA VAL A 86 -5.98 -5.00 -0.59
C VAL A 86 -6.79 -4.83 0.68
N VAL A 87 -6.15 -4.32 1.73
CA VAL A 87 -6.83 -3.82 2.94
C VAL A 87 -6.77 -2.31 2.88
N THR A 88 -7.92 -1.65 2.85
CA THR A 88 -8.00 -0.19 2.73
C THR A 88 -9.21 0.33 3.48
N SER A 89 -9.08 1.51 4.08
CA SER A 89 -10.23 2.27 4.59
C SER A 89 -10.83 3.22 3.54
N ASP A 90 -10.19 3.35 2.37
CA ASP A 90 -10.64 4.21 1.28
C ASP A 90 -11.66 3.46 0.41
N HIS A 91 -12.89 3.97 0.37
CA HIS A 91 -13.98 3.40 -0.42
C HIS A 91 -13.71 3.46 -1.92
N LEU A 92 -12.95 4.45 -2.42
CA LEU A 92 -12.65 4.58 -3.85
C LEU A 92 -11.73 3.45 -4.34
N ILE A 93 -10.77 3.03 -3.52
CA ILE A 93 -9.94 1.85 -3.80
C ILE A 93 -10.81 0.59 -3.74
N ALA A 94 -11.75 0.51 -2.81
CA ALA A 94 -12.65 -0.64 -2.66
C ALA A 94 -13.65 -0.81 -3.82
N GLU A 95 -13.91 0.24 -4.59
CA GLU A 95 -14.75 0.19 -5.79
C GLU A 95 -14.02 -0.36 -7.03
N CYS A 96 -12.70 -0.55 -6.96
CA CYS A 96 -11.92 -1.07 -8.08
C CYS A 96 -12.28 -2.54 -8.34
N ALA A 97 -12.88 -2.82 -9.51
CA ALA A 97 -13.35 -4.16 -9.87
C ALA A 97 -12.23 -5.18 -10.12
N ASP A 98 -11.00 -4.71 -10.36
CA ASP A 98 -9.88 -5.56 -10.76
C ASP A 98 -9.06 -6.08 -9.57
N ILE A 99 -9.50 -5.82 -8.33
CA ILE A 99 -8.85 -6.30 -7.11
C ILE A 99 -9.85 -6.87 -6.11
N ASN A 100 -9.35 -7.76 -5.24
CA ASN A 100 -10.09 -8.21 -4.07
C ASN A 100 -9.79 -7.28 -2.90
N VAL A 101 -10.83 -6.84 -2.18
CA VAL A 101 -10.68 -6.03 -0.96
C VAL A 101 -11.17 -6.78 0.26
N LEU A 102 -10.38 -6.72 1.33
CA LEU A 102 -10.69 -7.33 2.64
C LEU A 102 -10.88 -6.22 3.69
N TRP A 103 -11.89 -6.38 4.54
CA TRP A 103 -12.22 -5.48 5.66
C TRP A 103 -12.13 -6.22 7.00
#